data_AF-A0A2E8PQQ3-F1
#
_entry.id   AF-A0A2E8PQQ3-F1
#
_cell.length_a   1.000
_cell.length_b   1.000
_cell.length_c   1.000
_cell.angle_alpha   90.00
_cell.angle_beta   90.00
_cell.angle_gamma   90.00
#
_symmetry.space_group_name_H-M   'P 1'
#
loop_
_entity.id
_entity.type
_entity.pdbx_description
1 polymer ?
#
loop_
_entity_poly.entity_id
_entity_poly.type
_entity_poly.pdbx_seq_one_letter_code
_entity_poly.pdbx_strand_id
1 'polypeptide(L)'
;MKFPTAFFLLIATAVTGVACSGPDPEKLRGTEWLCVDTVEPGEEGKLQYPDPANPPEDAFREVYSEDGQYQVFAANTGESILGEGVEKARYNLEKNMKGDLILTVDLFVLDGKWTSEEDRIPYIIKELTDSHFHAMADEEQYDDRFFNESKCVRLNK
;
A
#
# COMPACT_ATOMS: atom_id res chain seq x y z
N MET A 1 -50.24 -51.57 4.60
CA MET A 1 -49.85 -50.32 3.89
C MET A 1 -48.55 -49.81 4.49
N LYS A 2 -47.42 -49.94 3.77
CA LYS A 2 -46.14 -49.30 4.13
C LYS A 2 -45.38 -49.01 2.84
N PHE A 3 -45.23 -47.72 2.50
CA PHE A 3 -44.31 -47.24 1.47
C PHE A 3 -43.06 -46.73 2.18
N PRO A 4 -41.83 -47.10 1.77
CA PRO A 4 -40.64 -46.39 2.18
C PRO A 4 -40.36 -45.27 1.17
N THR A 5 -40.53 -44.04 1.63
CA THR A 5 -40.13 -42.83 0.91
C THR A 5 -38.60 -42.76 0.91
N ALA A 6 -37.99 -42.94 -0.25
CA ALA A 6 -36.56 -42.71 -0.46
C ALA A 6 -36.29 -41.20 -0.37
N PHE A 7 -35.55 -40.79 0.67
CA PHE A 7 -35.08 -39.41 0.82
C PHE A 7 -33.83 -39.24 -0.05
N PHE A 8 -34.01 -38.68 -1.24
CA PHE A 8 -32.94 -38.26 -2.13
C PHE A 8 -32.18 -37.10 -1.45
N LEU A 9 -30.95 -37.37 -1.01
CA LEU A 9 -30.03 -36.36 -0.50
C LEU A 9 -29.46 -35.60 -1.72
N LEU A 10 -29.96 -34.40 -1.96
CA LEU A 10 -29.39 -33.46 -2.93
C LEU A 10 -28.05 -32.99 -2.39
N ILE A 11 -26.97 -33.38 -3.07
CA ILE A 11 -25.61 -32.87 -2.87
C ILE A 11 -25.64 -31.39 -3.26
N ALA A 12 -25.67 -30.51 -2.25
CA ALA A 12 -25.46 -29.09 -2.45
C ALA A 12 -23.99 -28.90 -2.83
N THR A 13 -23.75 -28.67 -4.12
CA THR A 13 -22.46 -28.28 -4.68
C THR A 13 -22.05 -26.97 -4.01
N ALA A 14 -21.13 -27.04 -3.05
CA ALA A 14 -20.44 -25.89 -2.50
C ALA A 14 -19.63 -25.26 -3.64
N VAL A 15 -20.18 -24.20 -4.22
CA VAL A 15 -19.42 -23.27 -5.06
C VAL A 15 -18.45 -22.59 -4.10
N THR A 16 -17.22 -23.11 -4.02
CA THR A 16 -16.10 -22.40 -3.41
C THR A 16 -15.82 -21.18 -4.29
N GLY A 17 -16.54 -20.09 -3.99
CA GLY A 17 -16.19 -18.78 -4.48
C GLY A 17 -14.75 -18.54 -4.08
N VAL A 18 -13.87 -18.46 -5.07
CA VAL A 18 -12.56 -17.86 -4.90
C VAL A 18 -12.88 -16.42 -4.54
N ALA A 19 -12.95 -16.12 -3.24
CA ALA A 19 -13.04 -14.75 -2.78
C ALA A 19 -11.80 -14.08 -3.35
N CYS A 20 -11.98 -13.14 -4.28
CA CYS A 20 -10.94 -12.22 -4.67
C CYS A 20 -10.57 -11.46 -3.40
N SER A 21 -9.63 -11.99 -2.62
CA SER A 21 -9.06 -11.31 -1.48
C SER A 21 -8.25 -10.16 -2.07
N GLY A 22 -8.80 -8.95 -2.03
CA GLY A 22 -8.04 -7.74 -2.32
C GLY A 22 -6.83 -7.61 -1.39
N PRO A 23 -6.02 -6.56 -1.55
CA PRO A 23 -4.86 -6.27 -0.71
C PRO A 23 -5.16 -6.49 0.79
N ASP A 24 -4.32 -7.28 1.46
CA ASP A 24 -4.45 -7.56 2.88
C ASP A 24 -3.66 -6.50 3.68
N PRO A 25 -4.32 -5.59 4.42
CA PRO A 25 -3.64 -4.50 5.11
C PRO A 25 -2.62 -4.98 6.16
N GLU A 26 -2.77 -6.18 6.70
CA GLU A 26 -1.82 -6.71 7.70
C GLU A 26 -0.45 -7.03 7.09
N LYS A 27 -0.35 -7.13 5.75
CA LYS A 27 0.94 -7.34 5.08
C LYS A 27 1.85 -6.10 5.08
N LEU A 28 1.32 -4.92 5.39
CA LEU A 28 2.14 -3.71 5.50
C LEU A 28 2.67 -3.52 6.93
N ARG A 29 1.97 -4.02 7.95
CA ARG A 29 2.34 -3.82 9.35
C ARG A 29 3.66 -4.52 9.70
N GLY A 30 4.59 -3.79 10.32
CA GLY A 30 5.85 -4.32 10.84
C GLY A 30 6.90 -4.60 9.76
N THR A 31 6.87 -3.91 8.61
CA THR A 31 7.62 -4.32 7.43
C THR A 31 8.48 -3.21 6.84
N GLU A 32 9.47 -3.62 6.06
CA GLU A 32 10.39 -2.74 5.35
C GLU A 32 10.41 -3.09 3.86
N TRP A 33 10.37 -2.06 3.02
CA TRP A 33 10.25 -2.16 1.57
C TRP A 33 11.30 -1.31 0.89
N LEU A 34 11.95 -1.85 -0.14
CA LEU A 34 12.77 -1.10 -1.09
C LEU A 34 11.89 -0.70 -2.25
N CYS A 35 11.80 0.59 -2.52
CA CYS A 35 10.89 1.21 -3.47
C CYS A 35 11.65 2.01 -4.53
N VAL A 36 11.00 2.12 -5.68
CA VAL A 36 11.22 3.17 -6.67
C VAL A 36 9.89 3.84 -6.93
N ASP A 37 9.91 5.08 -7.41
CA ASP A 37 8.71 5.80 -7.80
C ASP A 37 8.88 6.56 -9.12
N THR A 38 7.78 7.09 -9.62
CA THR A 38 7.75 8.06 -10.70
C THR A 38 6.68 9.09 -10.41
N VAL A 39 6.99 10.36 -10.70
CA VAL A 39 6.05 11.49 -10.65
C VAL A 39 5.67 12.00 -12.04
N GLU A 40 6.06 11.26 -13.09
CA GLU A 40 5.73 11.61 -14.47
C GLU A 40 4.48 10.84 -14.94
N PRO A 41 3.34 11.51 -15.17
CA PRO A 41 2.11 10.83 -15.62
C PRO A 41 2.28 10.02 -16.91
N GLY A 42 3.19 10.44 -17.79
CA GLY A 42 3.51 9.72 -19.02
C GLY A 42 4.18 8.36 -18.80
N GLU A 43 4.65 8.07 -17.59
CA GLU A 43 5.33 6.84 -17.21
C GLU A 43 4.44 5.86 -16.42
N GLU A 44 3.15 6.15 -16.29
CA GLU A 44 2.16 5.28 -15.63
C GLU A 44 2.25 3.83 -16.16
N GLY A 45 2.35 2.89 -15.21
CA GLY A 45 2.39 1.45 -15.46
C GLY A 45 3.70 0.93 -16.04
N LYS A 46 4.68 1.80 -16.33
CA LYS A 46 5.98 1.40 -16.88
C LYS A 46 7.02 1.06 -15.80
N LEU A 47 6.80 1.54 -14.58
CA LEU A 47 7.70 1.33 -13.45
C LEU A 47 7.92 -0.18 -13.22
N GLN A 48 9.18 -0.57 -12.99
CA GLN A 48 9.56 -1.95 -12.68
C GLN A 48 9.86 -2.09 -11.19
N TYR A 49 9.66 -3.29 -10.65
CA TYR A 49 10.08 -3.57 -9.28
C TYR A 49 11.61 -3.45 -9.15
N PRO A 50 12.12 -2.83 -8.07
CA PRO A 50 13.56 -2.67 -7.89
C PRO A 50 14.22 -4.02 -7.56
N ASP A 51 15.45 -4.22 -8.05
CA ASP A 51 16.28 -5.36 -7.66
C ASP A 51 17.00 -5.03 -6.33
N PRO A 52 16.72 -5.75 -5.23
CA PRO A 52 17.37 -5.47 -3.95
C PRO A 52 18.87 -5.76 -3.95
N ALA A 53 19.37 -6.57 -4.89
CA ALA A 53 20.80 -6.79 -5.05
C ALA A 53 21.50 -5.62 -5.77
N ASN A 54 20.78 -4.86 -6.58
CA ASN A 54 21.29 -3.75 -7.38
C ASN A 54 20.27 -2.60 -7.42
N PRO A 55 20.00 -1.93 -6.27
CA PRO A 55 19.00 -0.87 -6.21
C PRO A 55 19.40 0.33 -7.09
N PRO A 56 18.44 0.96 -7.80
CA PRO A 56 18.66 2.25 -8.45
C PRO A 56 19.16 3.34 -7.49
N GLU A 57 19.82 4.37 -8.03
CA GLU A 57 20.43 5.44 -7.22
C GLU A 57 19.38 6.27 -6.45
N ASP A 58 18.20 6.43 -7.05
CA ASP A 58 17.03 7.12 -6.53
C ASP A 58 16.09 6.20 -5.73
N ALA A 59 16.45 4.94 -5.53
CA ALA A 59 15.64 4.04 -4.71
C ALA A 59 15.58 4.52 -3.26
N PHE A 60 14.46 4.24 -2.61
CA PHE A 60 14.22 4.59 -1.22
C PHE A 60 13.64 3.40 -0.45
N ARG A 61 13.71 3.47 0.88
CA ARG A 61 13.18 2.46 1.77
C ARG A 61 12.03 3.03 2.56
N GLU A 62 10.89 2.36 2.53
CA GLU A 62 9.74 2.66 3.38
C GLU A 62 9.67 1.66 4.53
N VAL A 63 9.47 2.17 5.74
CA VAL A 63 9.35 1.36 6.96
C VAL A 63 8.01 1.64 7.62
N TYR A 64 7.23 0.57 7.79
CA TYR A 64 5.91 0.58 8.39
C TYR A 64 5.97 -0.19 9.70
N SER A 65 6.05 0.53 10.82
CA SER A 65 6.21 -0.08 12.14
C SER A 65 4.92 -0.75 12.63
N GLU A 66 5.03 -1.74 13.52
CA GLU A 66 3.86 -2.45 14.07
C GLU A 66 2.85 -1.53 14.79
N ASP A 67 3.35 -0.44 15.35
CA ASP A 67 2.59 0.56 16.12
C ASP A 67 2.02 1.71 15.26
N GLY A 68 2.16 1.65 13.93
CA GLY A 68 1.61 2.63 13.00
C GLY A 68 2.57 3.76 12.62
N GLN A 69 3.82 3.75 13.08
CA GLN A 69 4.81 4.73 12.64
C GLN A 69 5.25 4.48 11.19
N TYR A 70 5.51 5.56 10.47
CA TYR A 70 6.02 5.55 9.10
C TYR A 70 7.37 6.26 9.05
N GLN A 71 8.31 5.69 8.31
CA GLN A 71 9.60 6.31 8.02
C GLN A 71 9.97 6.04 6.57
N VAL A 72 10.70 6.97 5.97
CA VAL A 72 11.25 6.80 4.63
C VAL A 72 12.70 7.29 4.57
N PHE A 73 13.55 6.48 3.95
CA PHE A 73 14.99 6.72 3.87
C PHE A 73 15.49 6.58 2.44
N ALA A 74 16.48 7.38 2.03
CA ALA A 74 17.21 7.10 0.81
C ALA A 74 17.93 5.74 0.94
N ALA A 75 17.84 4.88 -0.08
CA ALA A 75 18.38 3.51 0.00
C ALA A 75 19.92 3.51 0.04
N ASN A 76 20.55 4.47 -0.63
CA ASN A 76 22.00 4.57 -0.78
C ASN A 76 22.71 5.22 0.43
N THR A 77 22.09 6.23 1.06
CA THR A 77 22.70 6.97 2.18
C THR A 77 22.12 6.56 3.54
N GLY A 78 20.89 6.04 3.56
CA GLY A 78 20.15 5.79 4.80
C GLY A 78 19.63 7.06 5.48
N GLU A 79 19.76 8.23 4.83
CA GLU A 79 19.24 9.49 5.35
C GLU A 79 17.72 9.54 5.24
N SER A 80 17.06 10.18 6.21
CA SER A 80 15.60 10.39 6.17
C SER A 80 15.23 11.32 5.02
N ILE A 81 14.22 10.93 4.25
CA ILE A 81 13.67 11.75 3.14
C ILE A 81 12.21 12.17 3.38
N LEU A 82 11.74 12.14 4.62
CA LEU A 82 10.41 12.64 5.00
C LEU A 82 10.20 14.14 4.70
N GLY A 83 11.29 14.89 4.50
CA GLY A 83 11.29 16.32 4.23
C GLY A 83 11.78 17.15 5.42
N GLU A 84 12.31 18.32 5.11
CA GLU A 84 12.76 19.27 6.14
C GLU A 84 11.59 19.71 7.02
N GLY A 85 11.81 19.73 8.34
CA GLY A 85 10.80 20.18 9.30
C GLY A 85 9.73 19.15 9.67
N VAL A 86 9.87 17.90 9.23
CA VAL A 86 9.04 16.77 9.70
C VAL A 86 9.74 16.08 10.88
N GLU A 87 9.06 15.96 12.01
CA GLU A 87 9.60 15.28 13.21
C GLU A 87 9.26 13.78 13.24
N LYS A 88 8.06 13.42 12.79
CA LYS A 88 7.55 12.03 12.77
C LYS A 88 6.42 11.89 11.77
N ALA A 89 6.17 10.65 11.34
CA ALA A 89 5.05 10.32 10.48
C ALA A 89 4.33 9.05 10.96
N ARG A 90 3.08 8.91 10.58
CA ARG A 90 2.28 7.68 10.79
C ARG A 90 1.53 7.33 9.53
N TYR A 91 1.31 6.05 9.30
CA TYR A 91 0.51 5.60 8.18
C TYR A 91 -0.89 5.18 8.64
N ASN A 92 -1.87 5.35 7.76
CA ASN A 92 -3.24 4.87 7.96
C ASN A 92 -3.66 4.05 6.74
N LEU A 93 -4.44 2.99 7.00
CA LEU A 93 -5.00 2.12 5.97
C LEU A 93 -6.52 2.08 6.12
N GLU A 94 -7.23 2.36 5.04
CA GLU A 94 -8.70 2.33 5.02
C GLU A 94 -9.23 1.82 3.68
N LYS A 95 -10.48 1.36 3.65
CA LYS A 95 -11.14 1.00 2.40
C LYS A 95 -12.04 2.15 1.94
N ASN A 96 -11.88 2.58 0.70
CA ASN A 96 -12.79 3.57 0.12
C ASN A 96 -14.18 2.94 -0.19
N MET A 97 -15.12 3.76 -0.69
CA MET A 97 -16.46 3.28 -1.06
C MET A 97 -16.48 2.26 -2.21
N LYS A 98 -15.42 2.23 -3.04
CA LYS A 98 -15.24 1.26 -4.14
C LYS A 98 -14.63 -0.05 -3.65
N GLY A 99 -14.18 -0.10 -2.39
CA GLY A 99 -13.54 -1.25 -1.76
C GLY A 99 -12.02 -1.31 -1.95
N ASP A 100 -11.42 -0.30 -2.56
CA ASP A 100 -9.97 -0.20 -2.72
C ASP A 100 -9.30 0.09 -1.38
N LEU A 101 -8.14 -0.52 -1.15
CA LEU A 101 -7.32 -0.22 0.02
C LEU A 101 -6.53 1.08 -0.24
N ILE A 102 -6.71 2.06 0.64
CA ILE A 102 -6.09 3.38 0.59
C ILE A 102 -5.06 3.49 1.70
N LEU A 103 -3.85 3.91 1.35
CA LEU A 103 -2.78 4.33 2.24
C LEU A 103 -2.75 5.86 2.31
N THR A 104 -2.70 6.41 3.51
CA THR A 104 -2.34 7.82 3.75
C THR A 104 -1.20 7.91 4.74
N VAL A 105 -0.38 8.95 4.63
CA VAL A 105 0.68 9.25 5.58
C VAL A 105 0.42 10.61 6.20
N ASP A 106 0.27 10.64 7.53
CA ASP A 106 0.19 11.89 8.29
C ASP A 106 1.59 12.30 8.73
N LEU A 107 1.96 13.55 8.50
CA LEU A 107 3.24 14.11 8.93
C LEU A 107 3.00 15.01 10.16
N PHE A 108 3.88 14.93 11.15
CA PHE A 108 3.91 15.87 12.26
C PHE A 108 5.08 16.82 12.04
N VAL A 109 4.77 18.10 11.87
CA VAL A 109 5.75 19.14 11.51
C VAL A 109 6.14 19.97 12.74
N LEU A 110 7.27 20.69 12.64
CA LEU A 110 7.87 21.51 13.71
C LEU A 110 6.93 22.56 14.34
N ASP A 111 5.80 22.89 13.70
CA ASP A 111 4.79 23.80 14.26
C ASP A 111 3.87 23.13 15.30
N GLY A 112 4.11 21.85 15.58
CA GLY A 112 3.40 21.05 16.57
C GLY A 112 2.06 20.50 16.09
N LYS A 113 1.83 20.43 14.77
CA LYS A 113 0.58 19.94 14.18
C LYS A 113 0.80 18.75 13.26
N TRP A 114 -0.25 17.94 13.15
CA TRP A 114 -0.37 16.94 12.09
C TRP A 114 -0.87 17.61 10.81
N THR A 115 -0.41 17.10 9.66
CA THR A 115 -0.96 17.41 8.33
C THR A 115 -2.48 17.34 8.34
N SER A 116 -3.14 18.33 7.72
CA SER A 116 -4.59 18.35 7.62
C SER A 116 -5.09 17.25 6.67
N GLU A 117 -6.36 16.88 6.75
CA GLU A 117 -6.92 15.88 5.83
C GLU A 117 -6.87 16.34 4.37
N GLU A 118 -6.97 17.65 4.13
CA GLU A 118 -6.91 18.26 2.79
C GLU A 118 -5.51 18.16 2.17
N ASP A 119 -4.47 18.02 3.01
CA ASP A 119 -3.07 17.93 2.59
C ASP A 119 -2.59 16.46 2.50
N ARG A 120 -3.42 15.48 2.88
CA ARG A 120 -3.08 14.06 2.79
C ARG A 120 -3.12 13.60 1.35
N ILE A 121 -2.06 12.98 0.87
CA ILE A 121 -2.10 12.32 -0.44
C ILE A 121 -2.59 10.88 -0.21
N PRO A 122 -3.81 10.51 -0.67
CA PRO A 122 -4.28 9.13 -0.68
C PRO A 122 -3.60 8.34 -1.79
N TYR A 123 -3.09 7.16 -1.43
CA TYR A 123 -2.51 6.21 -2.36
C TYR A 123 -3.36 4.95 -2.42
N ILE A 124 -3.85 4.61 -3.60
CA ILE A 124 -4.55 3.35 -3.86
C ILE A 124 -3.51 2.23 -3.94
N ILE A 125 -3.60 1.26 -3.04
CA ILE A 125 -2.79 0.05 -3.06
C ILE A 125 -3.31 -0.88 -4.16
N LYS A 126 -2.53 -1.02 -5.24
CA LYS A 126 -2.85 -1.88 -6.38
C LYS A 126 -2.36 -3.33 -6.19
N GLU A 127 -1.24 -3.50 -5.49
CA GLU A 127 -0.68 -4.81 -5.13
C GLU A 127 -0.13 -4.75 -3.69
N LEU A 128 -0.44 -5.77 -2.88
CA LEU A 128 0.19 -5.97 -1.57
C LEU A 128 0.26 -7.46 -1.27
N THR A 129 1.45 -8.03 -1.48
CA THR A 129 1.75 -9.45 -1.31
C THR A 129 2.84 -9.65 -0.28
N ASP A 130 3.33 -10.88 -0.12
CA ASP A 130 4.44 -11.15 0.80
C ASP A 130 5.79 -10.63 0.29
N SER A 131 5.87 -10.25 -0.99
CA SER A 131 7.11 -9.83 -1.66
C SER A 131 7.00 -8.50 -2.39
N HIS A 132 5.80 -8.08 -2.79
CA HIS A 132 5.60 -6.87 -3.59
C HIS A 132 4.56 -5.93 -2.99
N PHE A 133 4.80 -4.64 -3.18
CA PHE A 133 3.91 -3.55 -2.85
C PHE A 133 3.87 -2.57 -4.03
N HIS A 134 2.68 -2.18 -4.45
CA HIS A 134 2.46 -1.20 -5.51
C HIS A 134 1.35 -0.25 -5.10
N ALA A 135 1.66 1.05 -5.11
CA ALA A 135 0.73 2.10 -4.77
C ALA A 135 0.71 3.19 -5.85
N MET A 136 -0.45 3.82 -6.03
CA MET A 136 -0.62 4.94 -6.95
C MET A 136 -1.45 6.03 -6.28
N ALA A 137 -1.05 7.28 -6.41
CA ALA A 137 -1.85 8.41 -5.92
C ALA A 137 -3.27 8.37 -6.51
N ASP A 138 -4.29 8.67 -5.70
CA ASP A 138 -5.69 8.77 -6.16
C ASP A 138 -5.91 10.12 -6.86
N GLU A 139 -5.76 10.11 -8.18
CA GLU A 139 -5.90 11.31 -9.04
C GLU A 139 -7.30 11.93 -8.95
N GLU A 140 -8.35 11.14 -8.65
CA GLU A 140 -9.73 11.62 -8.58
C GLU A 140 -9.95 12.67 -7.47
N GLN A 141 -9.08 12.71 -6.46
CA GLN A 141 -9.20 13.67 -5.34
C GLN A 141 -8.38 14.95 -5.54
N TYR A 142 -7.40 14.98 -6.46
CA TYR A 142 -6.43 16.10 -6.56
C TYR A 142 -6.40 16.84 -7.90
N ASP A 143 -7.34 16.54 -8.82
CA ASP A 143 -7.61 17.32 -10.05
C ASP A 143 -6.35 17.42 -10.94
N ASP A 144 -5.74 16.27 -11.24
CA ASP A 144 -4.53 16.07 -12.07
C ASP A 144 -3.23 16.74 -11.54
N ARG A 145 -3.24 17.32 -10.33
CA ARG A 145 -2.09 18.10 -9.81
C ARG A 145 -0.98 17.27 -9.18
N PHE A 146 -1.22 15.99 -8.91
CA PHE A 146 -0.24 15.11 -8.27
C PHE A 146 -0.37 13.68 -8.81
N PHE A 147 0.66 13.23 -9.51
CA PHE A 147 0.84 11.83 -9.89
C PHE A 147 2.04 11.27 -9.13
N ASN A 148 1.87 10.09 -8.57
CA ASN A 148 2.96 9.27 -8.06
C ASN A 148 2.56 7.79 -8.17
N GLU A 149 3.39 6.99 -8.82
CA GLU A 149 3.33 5.52 -8.78
C GLU A 149 4.59 5.02 -8.09
N SER A 150 4.45 4.13 -7.11
CA SER A 150 5.57 3.48 -6.44
C SER A 150 5.47 1.96 -6.52
N LYS A 151 6.61 1.30 -6.74
CA LYS A 151 6.73 -0.17 -6.72
C LYS A 151 7.87 -0.58 -5.82
N CYS A 152 7.57 -1.53 -4.95
CA CYS A 152 8.48 -1.95 -3.91
C CYS A 152 8.61 -3.46 -3.78
N VAL A 153 9.80 -3.90 -3.37
CA VAL A 153 10.10 -5.26 -2.96
C VAL A 153 10.38 -5.31 -1.47
N ARG A 154 9.94 -6.37 -0.80
CA ARG A 154 10.11 -6.49 0.65
C ARG A 154 11.57 -6.78 1.01
N LEU A 155 12.11 -6.03 1.97
CA LEU A 155 13.46 -6.24 2.50
C LEU A 155 13.46 -7.15 3.74
N ASN A 156 12.54 -6.92 4.68
CA ASN A 156 12.46 -7.65 5.94
C ASN A 156 11.00 -7.94 6.35
N LYS A 157 10.84 -8.96 7.21
CA LYS A 157 9.58 -9.32 7.87
C LYS A 157 9.51 -8.74 9.28
#